data_AF-A0A6C0JDV2-F1
#
_entry.id   AF-A0A6C0JDV2-F1
#
_cell.length_a   1.000
_cell.length_b   1.000
_cell.length_c   1.000
_cell.angle_alpha   90.00
_cell.angle_beta   90.00
_cell.angle_gamma   90.00
#
_symmetry.space_group_name_H-M   'P 1'
#
loop_
_entity.id
_entity.type
_entity.pdbx_description
1 polymer ?
#
loop_
_entity_poly.entity_id
_entity_poly.type
_entity_poly.pdbx_seq_one_letter_code
_entity_poly.pdbx_strand_id
1 'polypeptide(L)' 'MEPGRIMLLHSVVIGILLYILMFFMLGQKQIVAENRSILFASLLLVYMISFGHGLPTSINKNLF' A
#
# COMPACT_ATOMS: atom_id res chain seq x y z
N MET A 1 8.44 -11.93 8.86
CA MET A 1 8.56 -10.97 7.75
C MET A 1 8.34 -11.71 6.45
N GLU A 2 7.38 -11.27 5.65
CA GLU A 2 7.18 -11.82 4.31
C GLU A 2 8.31 -11.36 3.36
N PRO A 3 8.53 -12.04 2.23
CA PRO A 3 9.46 -11.55 1.21
C PRO A 3 9.03 -10.19 0.68
N GLY A 4 9.98 -9.29 0.39
CA GLY A 4 9.68 -7.94 -0.15
C GLY A 4 8.84 -7.95 -1.44
N ARG A 5 8.96 -8.99 -2.26
CA ARG A 5 8.10 -9.18 -3.45
C ARG A 5 6.62 -9.39 -3.10
N ILE A 6 6.34 -10.11 -2.01
CA ILE A 6 4.97 -10.35 -1.52
C ILE A 6 4.41 -9.06 -0.90
N MET A 7 5.25 -8.28 -0.21
CA MET A 7 4.87 -6.96 0.32
C MET A 7 4.53 -5.96 -0.78
N LEU A 8 5.29 -5.97 -1.87
CA LEU A 8 4.98 -5.20 -3.08
C LEU A 8 3.60 -5.59 -3.63
N LEU A 9 3.35 -6.89 -3.82
CA LEU A 9 2.04 -7.38 -4.27
C LEU A 9 0.90 -6.92 -3.37
N HIS A 10 1.05 -7.01 -2.05
CA HIS A 10 0.04 -6.52 -1.10
C HIS A 10 -0.24 -5.02 -1.29
N SER A 11 0.80 -4.19 -1.37
CA SER A 11 0.61 -2.75 -1.58
C SER A 11 -0.10 -2.42 -2.89
N VAL A 12 0.20 -3.16 -3.97
CA VAL A 12 -0.45 -2.99 -5.28
C VAL A 12 -1.92 -3.38 -5.21
N VAL A 13 -2.24 -4.53 -4.61
CA VAL A 13 -3.63 -4.98 -4.42
C VAL A 13 -4.42 -3.97 -3.59
N ILE A 14 -3.86 -3.47 -2.48
CA ILE A 14 -4.52 -2.47 -1.64
C ILE A 14 -4.71 -1.15 -2.42
N GLY A 15 -3.73 -0.72 -3.21
CA GLY A 15 -3.85 0.45 -4.07
C GLY A 15 -4.98 0.34 -5.08
N ILE A 16 -5.11 -0.81 -5.75
CA ILE A 16 -6.22 -1.08 -6.70
C ILE A 16 -7.57 -1.03 -5.98
N LEU A 17 -7.68 -1.67 -4.80
CA LEU A 17 -8.90 -1.63 -4.00
C LEU A 17 -9.28 -0.22 -3.57
N LEU A 18 -8.30 0.59 -3.15
CA LEU A 18 -8.51 2.00 -2.80
C LEU A 18 -8.98 2.82 -4.00
N TYR A 19 -8.39 2.62 -5.18
CA TYR A 19 -8.84 3.28 -6.41
C TYR A 19 -10.29 2.93 -6.72
N ILE A 20 -10.65 1.65 -6.68
CA ILE A 20 -12.01 1.18 -6.97
C ILE A 20 -13.00 1.83 -5.99
N LEU A 21 -12.68 1.83 -4.70
CA LEU A 21 -13.52 2.46 -3.68
C LEU A 21 -13.68 3.96 -3.93
N MET A 22 -12.59 4.69 -4.20
CA MET A 22 -12.65 6.14 -4.40
C MET A 22 -13.40 6.54 -5.67
N PHE A 23 -13.17 5.82 -6.77
CA PHE A 23 -13.77 6.18 -8.06
C PHE A 23 -15.21 5.69 -8.16
N PHE A 24 -15.47 4.41 -7.89
CA PHE A 24 -16.80 3.81 -8.11
C PHE A 24 -17.76 3.98 -6.93
N MET A 25 -17.27 3.98 -5.68
CA MET A 25 -18.15 4.10 -4.50
C MET A 25 -18.27 5.55 -4.00
N LEU A 26 -17.17 6.31 -4.00
CA LEU A 26 -17.15 7.69 -3.50
C LEU A 26 -17.33 8.75 -4.59
N GLY A 27 -17.36 8.37 -5.88
CA GLY A 27 -17.59 9.27 -7.01
C GLY A 27 -16.50 10.34 -7.18
N GLN A 28 -15.27 10.08 -6.72
CA GLN A 28 -14.16 11.03 -6.88
C GLN A 28 -13.76 11.15 -8.35
N LYS A 29 -13.21 12.32 -8.73
CA LYS A 29 -12.60 12.49 -10.07
C LYS A 29 -11.51 11.43 -10.28
N GLN A 30 -11.45 10.84 -11.47
CA GLN A 30 -10.50 9.76 -11.80
C GLN A 30 -9.06 10.12 -11.40
N ILE A 31 -8.57 11.28 -11.81
CA ILE A 31 -7.20 11.74 -11.50
C ILE A 31 -6.94 11.88 -9.98
N VAL A 32 -7.98 12.22 -9.21
CA VAL A 32 -7.88 12.35 -7.75
C VAL A 32 -7.82 10.97 -7.11
N ALA A 33 -8.68 10.04 -7.55
CA ALA A 33 -8.68 8.66 -7.07
C ALA A 33 -7.37 7.95 -7.40
N GLU A 34 -6.86 8.11 -8.62
CA GLU A 34 -5.58 7.54 -9.07
C GLU A 34 -4.41 8.08 -8.24
N ASN A 35 -4.23 9.39 -8.19
CA ASN A 35 -3.13 10.00 -7.44
C ASN A 35 -3.15 9.64 -5.95
N ARG A 36 -4.33 9.65 -5.32
CA ARG A 36 -4.45 9.34 -3.88
C ARG A 36 -4.23 7.85 -3.60
N SER A 37 -4.81 6.96 -4.39
CA SER A 37 -4.64 5.52 -4.20
C SER A 37 -3.18 5.08 -4.38
N ILE A 38 -2.48 5.62 -5.38
CA ILE A 38 -1.05 5.37 -5.59
C ILE A 38 -0.21 5.93 -4.43
N LEU A 39 -0.52 7.14 -3.95
CA LEU A 39 0.16 7.73 -2.80
C LEU A 39 -0.03 6.89 -1.53
N PHE A 40 -1.24 6.41 -1.26
CA PHE A 40 -1.48 5.53 -0.10
C PHE A 40 -0.80 4.18 -0.27
N ALA A 41 -0.82 3.60 -1.47
CA ALA A 41 -0.13 2.35 -1.76
C ALA A 41 1.40 2.45 -1.57
N SER A 42 2.02 3.58 -1.95
CA SER A 42 3.46 3.78 -1.75
C SER A 42 3.82 3.93 -0.27
N LEU A 43 3.01 4.66 0.52
CA LEU A 43 3.18 4.74 1.97
C LEU A 43 3.00 3.37 2.64
N LEU A 44 2.02 2.58 2.19
CA LEU A 44 1.83 1.21 2.65
C LEU A 44 3.01 0.30 2.28
N LEU A 45 3.59 0.46 1.09
CA LEU A 45 4.79 -0.30 0.71
C LEU A 45 5.97 0.01 1.63
N VAL A 46 6.20 1.30 1.91
CA VAL A 46 7.23 1.73 2.88
C VAL A 46 6.98 1.10 4.24
N TYR A 47 5.73 1.13 4.72
CA TYR A 47 5.33 0.47 5.97
C TYR A 47 5.63 -1.05 5.93
N MET A 48 5.18 -1.75 4.89
CA MET A 48 5.30 -3.20 4.78
C MET A 48 6.78 -3.64 4.75
N ILE A 49 7.61 -2.93 3.99
CA ILE A 49 9.05 -3.22 3.92
C ILE A 49 9.74 -2.93 5.27
N SER A 50 9.30 -1.90 5.99
CA SER A 50 9.91 -1.47 7.25
C SER A 50 9.48 -2.33 8.44
N PHE A 51 8.21 -2.73 8.51
CA PHE A 51 7.61 -3.33 9.71
C PHE A 51 6.95 -4.69 9.47
N GLY A 52 6.66 -5.04 8.22
CA GLY A 52 5.93 -6.25 7.85
C GLY A 52 4.42 -6.06 7.69
N HIS A 53 3.70 -7.17 7.47
CA HIS A 53 2.25 -7.19 7.25
C HIS A 53 1.42 -6.84 8.48
N GLY A 54 1.89 -7.25 9.67
CA GLY A 54 1.19 -7.06 10.92
C GLY A 54 1.44 -5.68 11.55
N LEU A 55 1.09 -5.56 12.83
CA LEU A 55 1.39 -4.38 13.65
C LEU A 55 2.92 -4.14 13.74
N PRO A 56 3.36 -2.88 13.92
CA PRO A 56 4.78 -2.52 13.94
C PRO A 56 5.44 -2.92 15.27
N THR A 57 5.67 -4.23 15.45
CA THR A 57 6.32 -4.79 16.65
C THR A 57 7.84 -4.86 16.50
N SER A 58 8.36 -4.79 15.26
CA SER A 58 9.80 -4.84 14.97
C SER A 58 10.12 -4.17 13.64
N ILE A 59 11.35 -3.68 13.49
CA ILE A 59 11.87 -3.11 12.24
C ILE A 59 12.61 -4.20 11.44
N ASN A 60 12.49 -4.14 10.11
CA ASN A 60 13.20 -5.00 9.18
C ASN A 60 14.72 -4.82 9.28
N LYS A 61 15.39 -5.82 9.85
CA LYS A 61 16.84 -5.83 10.03
C LYS A 61 17.64 -6.01 8.74
N ASN A 62 17.00 -6.37 7.63
CA ASN A 62 17.66 -6.58 6.33
C ASN A 62 17.68 -5.31 5.46
N LEU A 63 17.34 -4.15 6.03
CA LEU A 63 17.41 -2.86 5.35
C LEU A 63 18.80 -2.21 5.41
N PHE A 64 19.67 -2.70 6.30
CA PHE A 64 21.02 -2.21 6.58
C PHE A 64 21.98 -3.40 6.67
#